data_AF-A0A852K6D7-F1
#
_entry.id   AF-A0A852K6D7-F1
#
_cell.length_a   1.000
_cell.length_b   1.000
_cell.length_c   1.000
_cell.angle_alpha   90.00
_cell.angle_beta   90.00
_cell.angle_gamma   90.00
#
_symmetry.space_group_name_H-M   'P 1'
#
loop_
_entity.id
_entity.type
_entity.pdbx_description
1 polymer ?
#
loop_
_entity_poly.entity_id
_entity_poly.type
_entity_poly.pdbx_seq_one_letter_code
_entity_poly.pdbx_strand_id
1 'polypeptide(L)' 'PQVLETCVATVGRVSNVDHNKRVIGKAGRNRWLGKRPHTGLWHRKGGWAGRKIKPLPPMKSYVNLPRVKAVE' A
#
# COMPACT_ATOMS: atom_id res chain seq x y z
N PRO A 1 -3.13 -13.17 0.88
CA PRO A 1 -3.32 -13.09 2.35
C PRO A 1 -4.33 -14.16 2.75
N GLN A 2 -4.14 -14.81 3.89
CA GLN A 2 -5.07 -15.83 4.40
C GLN A 2 -5.97 -15.19 5.46
N VAL A 3 -7.28 -15.35 5.31
CA VAL A 3 -8.34 -14.75 6.16
C VAL A 3 -9.37 -15.84 6.47
N LEU A 4 -10.18 -15.67 7.53
CA LEU A 4 -11.25 -16.61 7.89
C LEU A 4 -12.37 -16.63 6.83
N GLU A 5 -12.99 -17.79 6.66
CA GLU A 5 -14.15 -17.98 5.75
C GLU A 5 -15.38 -17.18 6.17
N THR A 6 -15.48 -16.86 7.46
CA THR A 6 -16.57 -16.05 8.03
C THR A 6 -16.48 -14.57 7.67
N CYS A 7 -15.37 -14.10 7.10
CA CYS A 7 -15.22 -12.71 6.69
C CYS A 7 -16.07 -12.38 5.45
N VAL A 8 -16.87 -11.32 5.54
CA VAL A 8 -17.70 -10.85 4.43
C VAL A 8 -16.84 -10.14 3.38
N ALA A 9 -17.15 -10.38 2.10
CA ALA A 9 -16.51 -9.72 0.97
C ALA A 9 -17.55 -9.26 -0.06
N THR A 10 -17.21 -8.24 -0.83
CA THR A 10 -18.00 -7.79 -2.00
C THR A 10 -17.31 -8.26 -3.28
N VAL A 11 -18.08 -8.86 -4.19
CA VAL A 11 -17.57 -9.31 -5.49
C VAL A 11 -17.57 -8.14 -6.48
N GLY A 12 -16.43 -7.85 -7.09
CA GLY A 12 -16.31 -6.84 -8.14
C GLY A 12 -14.98 -6.10 -8.12
N ARG A 13 -14.89 -5.08 -8.99
CA ARG A 13 -13.78 -4.11 -9.01
C ARG A 13 -14.28 -2.79 -8.45
N VAL A 14 -13.37 -2.01 -7.85
CA VAL A 14 -13.70 -0.64 -7.42
C VAL A 14 -14.00 0.24 -8.63
N SER A 15 -14.96 1.15 -8.50
CA SER A 15 -15.30 2.14 -9.54
C SER A 15 -14.15 3.10 -9.84
N ASN A 16 -14.26 3.89 -10.93
CA ASN A 16 -13.23 4.86 -11.35
C ASN A 16 -11.88 4.21 -11.69
N VAL A 17 -11.90 3.23 -12.59
CA VAL A 17 -10.74 2.38 -12.93
C VAL A 17 -9.57 3.19 -13.50
N ASP A 18 -9.84 4.26 -14.25
CA ASP A 18 -8.82 5.11 -14.88
C ASP A 18 -8.31 6.25 -13.99
N HIS A 19 -8.61 6.24 -12.69
CA HIS A 19 -8.14 7.27 -11.75
C HIS A 19 -6.61 7.46 -11.79
N ASN A 20 -5.85 6.37 -11.99
CA ASN A 20 -4.39 6.41 -12.08
C ASN A 20 -3.87 7.14 -13.34
N LYS A 21 -4.66 7.23 -14.40
CA LYS A 21 -4.29 7.91 -15.65
C LYS A 21 -4.60 9.40 -15.65
N ARG A 22 -5.19 9.93 -14.58
CA ARG A 22 -5.58 11.34 -14.48
C ARG A 22 -4.35 12.25 -14.43
N VAL A 23 -4.30 13.22 -15.35
CA VAL A 23 -3.29 14.29 -15.34
C VAL A 23 -3.70 15.43 -14.39
N ILE A 24 -2.79 15.87 -13.51
CA ILE A 24 -3.02 17.00 -12.58
C ILE A 24 -3.00 18.35 -13.32
N GLY A 25 -2.12 18.50 -14.31
CA GLY A 25 -2.00 19.68 -15.16
C GLY A 25 -1.25 20.84 -14.50
N LYS A 26 -1.89 21.54 -13.55
CA LYS A 26 -1.32 22.73 -12.89
C LYS A 26 -1.11 22.54 -11.39
N ALA A 27 -0.12 23.25 -10.83
CA ALA A 27 0.17 23.24 -9.40
C ALA A 27 -1.05 23.58 -8.52
N GLY A 28 -1.92 24.49 -8.99
CA GLY A 28 -3.16 24.84 -8.29
C GLY A 28 -4.09 23.67 -8.00
N ARG A 29 -4.14 22.65 -8.88
CA ARG A 29 -4.97 21.47 -8.68
C ARG A 29 -4.47 20.58 -7.54
N ASN A 30 -3.15 20.53 -7.31
CA ASN A 30 -2.59 19.87 -6.13
C ASN A 30 -2.96 20.61 -4.84
N ARG A 31 -3.01 21.94 -4.87
CA ARG A 31 -3.44 22.74 -3.72
C ARG A 31 -4.92 22.51 -3.38
N TRP A 32 -5.80 22.36 -4.38
CA TRP A 32 -7.20 21.96 -4.15
C TRP A 32 -7.36 20.55 -3.56
N LEU A 33 -6.40 19.65 -3.82
CA LEU A 33 -6.33 18.33 -3.19
C LEU A 33 -5.66 18.37 -1.79
N GLY A 34 -5.38 19.56 -1.24
CA GLY A 34 -4.75 19.72 0.08
C GLY A 34 -3.25 19.42 0.13
N LYS A 35 -2.58 19.29 -1.02
CA LYS A 35 -1.13 18.99 -1.08
C LYS A 35 -0.30 20.27 -1.13
N ARG A 36 0.52 20.49 -0.09
CA ARG A 36 1.52 21.57 -0.03
C ARG A 36 2.77 21.22 -0.85
N PRO A 37 3.53 22.20 -1.36
CA PRO A 37 4.81 21.93 -2.01
C PRO A 37 5.81 21.29 -1.02
N HIS A 38 6.72 20.47 -1.52
CA HIS A 38 7.84 19.93 -0.74
C HIS A 38 8.83 21.04 -0.35
N THR A 39 9.67 20.78 0.65
CA THR A 39 10.72 21.71 1.07
C THR A 39 11.75 21.90 -0.05
N GLY A 40 12.32 23.11 -0.14
CA GLY A 40 13.39 23.42 -1.11
C GLY A 40 14.79 22.96 -0.67
N LEU A 41 14.90 22.30 0.49
CA LEU A 41 16.19 21.86 1.02
C LEU A 41 16.74 20.71 0.17
N TRP A 42 17.97 20.89 -0.31
CA TRP A 42 18.66 19.85 -1.06
C TRP A 42 19.19 18.75 -0.12
N HIS A 43 18.93 17.50 -0.47
CA HIS A 43 19.37 16.33 0.28
C HIS A 43 20.18 15.38 -0.62
N ARG A 44 21.30 14.86 -0.12
CA ARG A 44 22.07 13.82 -0.82
C ARG A 44 21.28 12.51 -0.86
N LYS A 45 21.26 11.85 -2.03
CA LYS A 45 20.70 10.49 -2.14
C LYS A 45 21.58 9.52 -1.33
N GLY A 46 20.97 8.78 -0.41
CA GLY A 46 21.62 7.68 0.30
C GLY A 46 21.54 6.35 -0.46
N GLY A 47 22.12 5.29 0.12
CA GLY A 47 22.13 3.94 -0.48
C GLY A 47 20.74 3.30 -0.68
N TRP A 48 19.69 3.87 -0.08
CA TRP A 48 18.31 3.44 -0.26
C TRP A 48 17.72 3.81 -1.63
N ALA A 49 18.26 4.83 -2.31
CA ALA A 49 17.68 5.37 -3.55
C ALA A 49 17.94 4.51 -4.81
N GLY A 50 18.89 3.57 -4.76
CA GLY A 50 19.15 2.65 -5.88
C GLY A 50 18.05 1.62 -6.07
N ARG A 51 17.89 1.10 -7.29
CA ARG A 51 16.90 0.05 -7.62
C ARG A 51 17.13 -1.19 -6.74
N LYS A 52 16.04 -1.70 -6.14
CA LYS A 52 16.06 -2.92 -5.31
C LYS A 52 15.26 -4.02 -6.01
N ILE A 53 15.92 -5.12 -6.39
CA ILE A 53 15.26 -6.33 -6.87
C ILE A 53 15.03 -7.20 -5.63
N LYS A 54 13.77 -7.33 -5.20
CA LYS A 54 13.38 -8.11 -4.03
C LYS A 54 12.51 -9.29 -4.47
N PRO A 55 12.62 -10.47 -3.85
CA PRO A 55 11.66 -11.54 -4.07
C PRO A 55 10.28 -11.12 -3.57
N LEU A 56 9.25 -11.82 -4.04
CA LEU A 56 7.89 -11.63 -3.51
C LEU A 56 7.89 -11.95 -2.01
N PRO A 57 7.26 -11.10 -1.17
CA PRO A 57 7.14 -11.40 0.26
C PRO A 57 6.27 -12.64 0.47
N PRO A 58 6.47 -13.37 1.58
CA PRO A 58 5.63 -14.53 1.91
C PRO A 58 4.17 -14.14 2.13
N MET A 59 3.28 -15.11 2.02
CA MET A 59 1.85 -14.88 2.25
C MET A 59 1.59 -14.44 3.70
N LYS A 60 0.94 -13.29 3.88
CA LYS A 60 0.49 -12.82 5.20
C LYS A 60 -0.75 -13.61 5.65
N SER A 61 -0.66 -14.31 6.78
CA SER A 61 -1.80 -14.99 7.42
C SER A 61 -2.37 -14.18 8.58
N TYR A 62 -3.70 -14.15 8.67
CA TYR A 62 -4.47 -13.50 9.75
C TYR A 62 -5.26 -14.51 10.60
N VAL A 63 -5.05 -15.81 10.38
CA VAL A 63 -5.67 -16.88 11.16
C VAL A 63 -4.84 -17.07 12.43
N ASN A 64 -5.47 -16.87 13.59
CA ASN A 64 -4.86 -17.22 14.87
C ASN A 64 -4.88 -18.75 15.00
N LEU A 65 -3.72 -19.39 14.87
CA LEU A 65 -3.57 -20.81 15.21
C LEU A 65 -3.79 -20.95 16.73
N PRO A 66 -4.66 -21.86 17.21
CA PRO A 66 -4.70 -22.16 18.63
C PRO A 66 -3.31 -22.67 19.04
N ARG A 67 -2.67 -21.99 19.98
CA ARG A 67 -1.44 -22.51 20.61
C ARG A 67 -1.87 -23.77 21.34
N VAL A 68 -1.62 -24.94 20.75
CA VAL A 68 -1.86 -26.23 21.41
C VAL A 68 -1.16 -26.14 22.77
N LYS A 69 -1.92 -26.09 23.86
CA LYS A 69 -1.33 -26.38 25.18
C LYS A 69 -0.89 -27.82 25.05
N ALA A 70 0.42 -28.07 25.14
CA ALA A 70 0.94 -29.43 25.25
C ALA A 70 0.13 -30.11 26.37
N VAL A 71 -0.73 -31.05 25.97
CA VAL A 71 -1.42 -31.91 26.93
C VAL A 71 -0.37 -32.93 27.33
N GLU A 72 -0.13 -32.98 28.63
CA GLU A 72 0.76 -33.87 29.37
C GLU A 72 0.52 -35.36 29.05
#